data_AF-N4WFB0-F1
#
_entry.id   AF-N4WFB0-F1
#
_cell.length_a   1.000
_cell.length_b   1.000
_cell.length_c   1.000
_cell.angle_alpha   90.00
_cell.angle_beta   90.00
_cell.angle_gamma   90.00
#
_symmetry.space_group_name_H-M   'P 1'
#
loop_
_entity.id
_entity.type
_entity.pdbx_description
1 polymer ?
#
loop_
_entity_poly.entity_id
_entity_poly.type
_entity_poly.pdbx_seq_one_letter_code
_entity_poly.pdbx_strand_id
1 'polypeptide(L)'
;FPCKGYHRDVTYHKAHATWYTGSTVTFHMHEPGAAHSGGSCQASFSYDNGETWIVVQSWEGNCVRVRKGQEGKLTNSYDINQSYSFDIPDSLPGGDAVIFAWTWLNSSGNREFYMSCSPIRL
;
A
#
# COMPACT_ATOMS: atom_id res chain seq x y z
N PHE A 1 13.05 6.54 7.01
CA PHE A 1 12.43 5.47 6.21
C PHE A 1 12.77 4.14 6.88
N PRO A 2 11.87 3.14 6.95
CA PRO A 2 10.52 3.02 6.36
C PRO A 2 9.36 3.50 7.26
N CYS A 3 8.12 3.33 6.80
CA CYS A 3 6.85 3.49 7.56
C CYS A 3 6.71 4.79 8.36
N LYS A 4 7.33 5.88 7.90
CA LYS A 4 7.43 7.16 8.62
C LYS A 4 7.96 7.04 10.06
N GLY A 5 8.66 5.95 10.38
CA GLY A 5 9.19 5.67 11.73
C GLY A 5 8.23 4.97 12.69
N TYR A 6 6.93 4.87 12.39
CA TYR A 6 5.93 4.34 13.35
C TYR A 6 6.09 2.86 13.69
N HIS A 7 6.63 2.06 12.76
CA HIS A 7 6.97 0.66 12.98
C HIS A 7 7.97 0.41 14.14
N ARG A 8 8.66 1.45 14.63
CA ARG A 8 9.61 1.31 15.76
C ARG A 8 8.93 1.36 17.12
N ASP A 9 7.70 1.84 17.16
CA ASP A 9 6.92 1.90 18.39
C ASP A 9 6.17 0.58 18.57
N VAL A 10 6.46 -0.11 19.67
CA VAL A 10 5.91 -1.44 20.01
C VAL A 10 4.39 -1.44 20.15
N THR A 11 3.78 -0.28 20.41
CA THR A 11 2.30 -0.17 20.45
C THR A 11 1.67 -0.38 19.07
N TYR A 12 2.43 -0.13 17.99
CA TYR A 12 2.02 -0.31 16.60
C TYR A 12 2.35 -1.71 16.05
N HIS A 13 2.82 -2.64 16.88
CA HIS A 13 3.07 -4.03 16.46
C HIS A 13 1.83 -4.92 16.56
N LYS A 14 0.77 -4.45 17.22
CA LYS A 14 -0.46 -5.24 17.35
C LYS A 14 -1.19 -5.28 16.00
N ALA A 15 -1.34 -6.47 15.44
CA ALA A 15 -2.14 -6.68 14.25
C ALA A 15 -3.61 -6.25 14.47
N HIS A 16 -4.13 -5.48 13.52
CA HIS A 16 -5.54 -5.05 13.50
C HIS A 16 -6.39 -5.77 12.46
N ALA A 17 -5.76 -6.59 11.62
CA ALA A 17 -6.41 -7.42 10.62
C ALA A 17 -5.71 -8.78 10.54
N THR A 18 -6.48 -9.80 10.15
CA THR A 18 -5.98 -11.14 9.82
C THR A 18 -6.26 -11.41 8.36
N TRP A 19 -5.21 -11.71 7.60
CA TRP A 19 -5.26 -12.17 6.22
C TRP A 19 -4.76 -13.61 6.16
N TYR A 20 -4.93 -14.25 5.01
CA TYR A 20 -4.52 -15.64 4.80
C TYR A 20 -3.75 -15.76 3.49
N THR A 21 -2.71 -16.58 3.50
CA THR A 21 -2.02 -17.00 2.27
C THR A 21 -3.02 -17.70 1.32
N GLY A 22 -2.85 -17.52 0.01
CA GLY A 22 -3.75 -18.05 -1.01
C GLY A 22 -5.05 -17.28 -1.19
N SER A 23 -5.29 -16.25 -0.37
CA SER A 23 -6.51 -15.44 -0.45
C SER A 23 -6.30 -14.17 -1.26
N THR A 24 -7.37 -13.71 -1.89
CA THR A 24 -7.47 -12.33 -2.39
C THR A 24 -7.88 -11.43 -1.24
N VAL A 25 -7.09 -10.38 -0.99
CA VAL A 25 -7.42 -9.35 0.00
C VAL A 25 -7.70 -8.03 -0.68
N THR A 26 -8.41 -7.14 0.02
CA THR A 26 -8.67 -5.78 -0.44
C THR A 26 -8.39 -4.81 0.69
N PHE A 27 -7.59 -3.79 0.43
CA PHE A 27 -7.44 -2.65 1.33
C PHE A 27 -8.09 -1.41 0.72
N HIS A 28 -8.54 -0.50 1.57
CA HIS A 28 -9.16 0.75 1.17
C HIS A 28 -8.37 1.93 1.75
N MET A 29 -8.08 2.92 0.91
CA MET A 29 -7.49 4.18 1.34
C MET A 29 -8.58 5.26 1.39
N HIS A 30 -8.89 5.77 2.57
CA HIS A 30 -10.07 6.62 2.74
C HIS A 30 -9.96 8.00 2.08
N GLU A 31 -8.80 8.66 2.14
CA GLU A 31 -8.63 10.02 1.62
C GLU A 31 -7.20 10.24 1.13
N PRO A 32 -6.94 10.14 -0.19
CA PRO A 32 -5.61 10.40 -0.75
C PRO A 32 -5.20 11.88 -0.63
N GLY A 33 -6.18 12.79 -0.49
CA GLY A 33 -5.98 14.24 -0.47
C GLY A 33 -5.77 14.83 -1.87
N ALA A 34 -4.78 14.33 -2.62
CA ALA A 34 -4.52 14.73 -4.00
C ALA A 34 -4.01 13.54 -4.82
N ALA A 35 -4.51 13.41 -6.05
CA ALA A 35 -4.18 12.27 -6.90
C ALA A 35 -2.81 12.38 -7.57
N HIS A 36 -2.27 13.59 -7.76
CA HIS A 36 -0.98 13.80 -8.44
C HIS A 36 -0.84 13.07 -9.80
N SER A 37 -1.92 13.04 -10.58
CA SER A 37 -2.06 12.28 -11.84
C SER A 37 -1.92 10.76 -11.70
N GLY A 38 -2.17 10.25 -10.49
CA GLY A 38 -1.89 8.89 -10.09
C GLY A 38 -0.40 8.66 -9.98
N GLY A 39 0.11 7.67 -10.68
CA GLY A 39 1.46 7.16 -10.52
C GLY A 39 1.42 5.65 -10.35
N SER A 40 2.45 5.10 -9.69
CA SER A 40 2.57 3.66 -9.49
C SER A 40 2.64 3.33 -8.02
N CYS A 41 1.98 2.25 -7.62
CA CYS A 41 1.99 1.77 -6.24
C CYS A 41 2.47 0.32 -6.15
N GLN A 42 2.93 -0.06 -4.96
CA GLN A 42 3.19 -1.46 -4.63
C GLN A 42 2.56 -1.83 -3.30
N ALA A 43 2.13 -3.09 -3.19
CA ALA A 43 1.85 -3.77 -1.94
C ALA A 43 3.01 -4.70 -1.62
N SER A 44 3.53 -4.59 -0.39
CA SER A 44 4.69 -5.34 0.06
C SER A 44 4.50 -5.83 1.49
N PHE A 45 5.18 -6.93 1.83
CA PHE A 45 5.24 -7.47 3.18
C PHE A 45 6.66 -7.44 3.72
N SER A 46 6.80 -7.21 5.02
CA SER A 46 8.06 -7.34 5.76
C SER A 46 7.84 -8.17 7.03
N TYR A 47 8.74 -9.13 7.26
CA TYR A 47 8.75 -10.04 8.41
C TYR A 47 9.82 -9.69 9.44
N ASP A 48 10.70 -8.74 9.11
CA ASP A 48 11.89 -8.35 9.87
C ASP A 48 11.82 -6.87 10.26
N ASN A 49 10.62 -6.41 10.61
CA ASN A 49 10.35 -5.05 11.08
C ASN A 49 10.82 -3.95 10.10
N GLY A 50 10.68 -4.19 8.80
CA GLY A 50 10.91 -3.23 7.74
C GLY A 50 12.35 -3.19 7.18
N GLU A 51 13.20 -4.15 7.56
CA GLU A 51 14.56 -4.28 6.99
C GLU A 51 14.52 -4.79 5.55
N THR A 52 13.72 -5.83 5.27
CA THR A 52 13.51 -6.38 3.93
C THR A 52 12.03 -6.40 3.55
N TRP A 53 11.76 -6.40 2.24
CA TRP A 53 10.42 -6.27 1.68
C TRP A 53 10.22 -7.25 0.53
N ILE A 54 9.09 -7.95 0.55
CA ILE A 54 8.61 -8.81 -0.53
C ILE A 54 7.46 -8.08 -1.21
N VAL A 55 7.65 -7.66 -2.46
CA VAL A 55 6.57 -7.09 -3.27
C VAL A 55 5.66 -8.21 -3.75
N VAL A 56 4.36 -8.07 -3.51
CA VAL A 56 3.34 -9.05 -3.95
C VAL A 56 2.43 -8.51 -5.04
N GLN A 57 2.33 -7.18 -5.18
CA GLN A 57 1.57 -6.55 -6.25
C GLN A 57 2.20 -5.21 -6.63
N SER A 58 2.21 -4.94 -7.93
CA SER A 58 2.50 -3.61 -8.49
C SER A 58 1.29 -3.12 -9.30
N TRP A 59 0.86 -1.89 -9.06
CA TRP A 59 -0.11 -1.18 -9.89
C TRP A 59 0.64 -0.08 -10.63
N GLU A 60 0.90 -0.29 -11.91
CA GLU A 60 1.70 0.61 -12.73
C GLU A 60 0.78 1.60 -13.47
N GLY A 61 0.71 2.82 -12.97
CA GLY A 61 -0.24 3.83 -13.46
C GLY A 61 -1.58 3.82 -12.71
N ASN A 62 -2.22 5.00 -12.68
CA ASN A 62 -3.52 5.22 -12.03
C ASN A 62 -3.61 4.71 -10.57
N CYS A 63 -2.49 4.72 -9.85
CA CYS A 63 -2.48 4.57 -8.40
C CYS A 63 -1.76 5.77 -7.79
N VAL A 64 -2.36 6.54 -6.89
CA VAL A 64 -3.76 6.46 -6.46
C VAL A 64 -4.74 6.72 -7.63
N ARG A 65 -5.95 6.16 -7.61
CA ARG A 65 -6.89 6.31 -8.73
C ARG A 65 -7.29 7.77 -8.90
N VAL A 66 -7.04 8.32 -10.08
CA VAL A 66 -7.59 9.63 -10.44
C VAL A 66 -9.09 9.52 -10.68
N ARG A 67 -9.79 10.65 -10.64
CA ARG A 67 -11.22 10.71 -10.96
C ARG A 67 -11.49 10.05 -12.30
N LYS A 68 -12.46 9.12 -12.35
CA LYS A 68 -12.83 8.39 -13.57
C LYS A 68 -12.98 9.32 -14.79
N GLY A 69 -12.32 8.96 -15.89
CA GLY A 69 -12.27 9.74 -17.14
C GLY A 69 -11.13 10.76 -17.20
N GLN A 70 -10.28 10.83 -16.17
CA GLN A 70 -9.09 11.68 -16.12
C GLN A 70 -7.78 10.89 -16.11
N GLU A 71 -7.83 9.57 -16.31
CA GLU A 71 -6.64 8.72 -16.42
C GLU A 71 -5.71 9.23 -17.52
N GLY A 72 -4.41 9.29 -17.22
CA GLY A 72 -3.38 9.80 -18.14
C GLY A 72 -3.37 11.32 -18.32
N LYS A 73 -4.23 12.08 -17.62
CA LYS A 73 -4.25 13.55 -17.68
C LYS A 73 -3.53 14.18 -16.48
N LEU A 74 -3.12 15.43 -16.63
CA LEU A 74 -2.65 16.25 -15.51
C LEU A 74 -3.85 16.59 -14.60
N THR A 75 -3.90 16.04 -13.39
CA THR A 75 -5.02 16.25 -12.45
C THR A 75 -4.62 15.93 -11.01
N ASN A 76 -5.25 16.61 -10.05
CA ASN A 76 -5.19 16.25 -8.64
C ASN A 76 -6.50 15.66 -8.11
N SER A 77 -7.53 15.53 -8.95
CA SER A 77 -8.79 14.91 -8.55
C SER A 77 -8.63 13.39 -8.47
N TYR A 78 -9.01 12.81 -7.33
CA TYR A 78 -9.03 11.37 -7.11
C TYR A 78 -10.44 10.81 -7.27
N ASP A 79 -10.53 9.51 -7.54
CA ASP A 79 -11.81 8.79 -7.52
C ASP A 79 -12.24 8.49 -6.09
N ILE A 80 -13.55 8.39 -5.85
CA ILE A 80 -14.09 7.96 -4.56
C ILE A 80 -13.71 6.52 -4.24
N ASN A 81 -13.54 5.67 -5.26
CA ASN A 81 -13.12 4.29 -5.08
C ASN A 81 -11.60 4.16 -5.04
N GLN A 82 -11.07 4.03 -3.83
CA GLN A 82 -9.67 3.77 -3.55
C GLN A 82 -9.46 2.37 -2.93
N SER A 83 -10.25 1.39 -3.35
CA SER A 83 -10.09 -0.02 -2.97
C SER A 83 -9.11 -0.74 -3.88
N TYR A 84 -8.10 -1.40 -3.34
CA TYR A 84 -7.10 -2.13 -4.12
C TYR A 84 -7.07 -3.59 -3.67
N SER A 85 -7.25 -4.49 -4.61
CA SER A 85 -7.26 -5.93 -4.36
C SER A 85 -6.01 -6.57 -4.95
N PHE A 86 -5.49 -7.58 -4.26
CA PHE A 86 -4.36 -8.39 -4.73
C PHE A 86 -4.40 -9.77 -4.07
N ASP A 87 -3.74 -10.73 -4.71
CA ASP A 87 -3.63 -12.09 -4.20
C ASP A 87 -2.39 -12.22 -3.32
N ILE A 88 -2.54 -12.91 -2.20
CA ILE A 88 -1.44 -13.27 -1.32
C ILE A 88 -0.93 -14.65 -1.75
N PRO A 89 0.32 -14.80 -2.20
CA PRO A 89 0.85 -16.10 -2.59
C PRO A 89 0.80 -17.12 -1.45
N ASP A 90 0.40 -18.35 -1.76
CA ASP A 90 0.38 -19.49 -0.82
C ASP A 90 1.75 -19.83 -0.24
N SER A 91 2.82 -19.46 -0.95
CA SER A 91 4.20 -19.76 -0.55
C SER A 91 4.78 -18.81 0.50
N LEU A 92 4.05 -17.77 0.90
CA LEU A 92 4.52 -16.84 1.92
C LEU A 92 4.42 -17.49 3.31
N PRO A 93 5.38 -17.24 4.21
CA PRO A 93 5.26 -17.69 5.59
C PRO A 93 4.15 -16.90 6.30
N GLY A 94 3.40 -17.56 7.17
CA GLY A 94 2.51 -16.86 8.11
C GLY A 94 3.30 -16.11 9.19
N GLY A 95 2.64 -15.19 9.89
CA GLY A 95 3.24 -14.44 10.99
C GLY A 95 2.22 -13.67 11.82
N ASP A 96 2.49 -13.57 13.13
CA ASP A 96 1.58 -12.87 14.07
C ASP A 96 1.60 -11.34 13.90
N ALA A 97 2.71 -10.79 13.39
CA ALA A 97 2.93 -9.36 13.21
C ALA A 97 3.79 -9.09 11.95
N VAL A 98 3.19 -9.32 10.79
CA VAL A 98 3.79 -8.98 9.48
C VAL A 98 3.44 -7.53 9.15
N ILE A 99 4.40 -6.75 8.64
CA ILE A 99 4.12 -5.40 8.20
C ILE A 99 3.64 -5.43 6.75
N PHE A 100 2.38 -5.08 6.52
CA PHE A 100 1.90 -4.70 5.21
C PHE A 100 2.29 -3.25 4.90
N ALA A 101 2.85 -2.99 3.72
CA ALA A 101 3.11 -1.65 3.23
C ALA A 101 2.44 -1.40 1.89
N TRP A 102 1.76 -0.26 1.81
CA TRP A 102 1.42 0.37 0.55
C TRP A 102 2.43 1.50 0.28
N THR A 103 3.05 1.46 -0.89
CA THR A 103 3.97 2.50 -1.36
C THR A 103 3.42 3.14 -2.63
N TRP A 104 3.76 4.41 -2.84
CA TRP A 104 3.32 5.16 -4.01
C TRP A 104 4.39 6.15 -4.48
N LEU A 105 4.68 6.10 -5.77
CA LEU A 105 5.46 7.07 -6.52
C LEU A 105 4.48 7.91 -7.35
N ASN A 106 4.38 9.19 -7.03
CA ASN A 106 3.44 10.08 -7.71
C ASN A 106 3.91 10.42 -9.14
N SER A 107 2.95 10.55 -10.05
CA SER A 107 3.26 10.84 -11.47
C SER A 107 3.68 12.30 -11.68
N SER A 108 2.95 13.25 -11.08
CA SER A 108 3.09 14.69 -11.32
C SER A 108 3.30 15.50 -10.03
N GLY A 109 3.91 16.67 -10.13
CA GLY A 109 4.26 17.52 -8.98
C GLY A 109 5.68 17.28 -8.47
N ASN A 110 5.91 17.41 -7.17
CA ASN A 110 7.21 17.09 -6.56
C ASN A 110 7.56 15.61 -6.78
N ARG A 111 8.84 15.25 -6.67
CA ARG A 111 9.25 13.84 -6.80
C ARG A 111 9.13 13.20 -5.42
N GLU A 112 8.01 12.52 -5.17
CA GLU A 112 7.65 12.04 -3.85
C GLU A 112 7.56 10.51 -3.82
N PHE A 113 7.91 9.96 -2.66
CA PHE A 113 7.73 8.55 -2.34
C PHE A 113 6.89 8.48 -1.06
N TYR A 114 5.66 8.02 -1.19
CA TYR A 114 4.75 7.81 -0.07
C TYR A 114 4.79 6.36 0.38
N MET A 115 4.67 6.16 1.69
CA MET A 115 4.56 4.85 2.30
C MET A 115 3.62 4.90 3.49
N SER A 116 2.66 3.99 3.51
CA SER A 116 1.82 3.69 4.67
C SER A 116 2.02 2.24 5.06
N CYS A 117 2.07 1.96 6.36
CA CYS A 117 2.31 0.62 6.88
C CYS A 117 1.24 0.24 7.90
N SER A 118 0.94 -1.05 7.99
CA SER A 118 0.00 -1.58 8.97
C SER A 118 0.45 -2.97 9.43
N PRO A 119 0.43 -3.26 10.75
CA PRO A 119 0.64 -4.60 11.24
C PRO A 119 -0.57 -5.48 10.90
N ILE A 120 -0.32 -6.65 10.35
CA ILE A 120 -1.32 -7.68 10.09
C ILE A 120 -0.88 -9.01 10.67
N ARG A 121 -1.85 -9.86 10.97
CA ARG A 121 -1.61 -11.30 11.07
C ARG A 121 -1.76 -11.87 9.67
N LEU A 122 -0.77 -12.61 9.22
CA LEU A 122 -0.77 -13.26 7.91
C LEU A 122 -0.70 -14.78 8.06
#